data_AF-A0A1Q6IZ49-F1
#
_entry.id   AF-A0A1Q6IZ49-F1
#
_cell.length_a   1.000
_cell.length_b   1.000
_cell.length_c   1.000
_cell.angle_alpha   90.00
_cell.angle_beta   90.00
_cell.angle_gamma   90.00
#
_symmetry.space_group_name_H-M   'P 1'
#
loop_
_entity.id
_entity.type
_entity.pdbx_description
1 polymer ?
#
loop_
_entity_poly.entity_id
_entity_poly.type
_entity_poly.pdbx_seq_one_letter_code
_entity_poly.pdbx_strand_id
1 'polypeptide(L)' 'MLQGYQIRMLEEYKQLNDRVEKLEKFINESPVFSKMEVHKQILQRWQLSAMKSYRDALKRRCLAEGFSPLTGDGLE' A
#
# COMPACT_ATOMS: atom_id res chain seq x y z
N MET A 1 -22.81 3.39 -7.81
CA MET A 1 -22.30 1.99 -7.90
C MET A 1 -21.00 2.02 -8.68
N LEU A 2 -19.93 1.42 -8.16
CA LEU A 2 -18.63 1.43 -8.83
C LEU A 2 -18.64 0.57 -10.11
N GLN A 3 -17.91 1.03 -11.12
CA GLN A 3 -17.67 0.30 -12.37
C GLN A 3 -16.62 -0.80 -12.15
N GLY A 4 -16.58 -1.78 -13.07
CA GLY A 4 -15.70 -2.94 -12.94
C GLY A 4 -14.20 -2.61 -12.80
N TYR A 5 -13.70 -1.55 -13.46
CA TYR A 5 -12.30 -1.13 -13.28
C TYR A 5 -12.07 -0.41 -11.94
N GLN A 6 -13.07 0.30 -11.42
CA GLN A 6 -13.00 0.98 -10.12
C GLN A 6 -12.96 -0.07 -8.98
N ILE A 7 -13.70 -1.17 -9.13
CA ILE A 7 -13.62 -2.34 -8.22
C ILE A 7 -12.20 -2.92 -8.22
N ARG A 8 -11.58 -3.12 -9.39
CA ARG A 8 -10.19 -3.61 -9.47
C ARG A 8 -9.20 -2.67 -8.79
N MET A 9 -9.36 -1.35 -8.97
CA MET A 9 -8.52 -0.36 -8.28
C MET A 9 -8.68 -0.41 -6.76
N LEU A 10 -9.92 -0.60 -6.27
CA LEU A 10 -10.20 -0.75 -4.84
C LEU A 10 -9.55 -2.02 -4.26
N GLU A 11 -9.71 -3.15 -4.94
CA GLU A 11 -9.12 -4.43 -4.53
C GLU A 11 -7.60 -4.36 -4.51
N GLU A 12 -7.00 -3.79 -5.55
CA GLU A 12 -5.56 -3.59 -5.65
C GLU A 12 -5.06 -2.68 -4.52
N TYR A 13 -5.77 -1.59 -4.21
CA TYR A 13 -5.41 -0.71 -3.11
C TYR A 13 -5.44 -1.44 -1.77
N LYS A 14 -6.49 -2.23 -1.51
CA LYS A 14 -6.62 -2.99 -0.26
C LYS A 14 -5.48 -4.00 -0.09
N GLN A 15 -5.18 -4.76 -1.14
CA GLN A 15 -4.09 -5.73 -1.11
C GLN A 15 -2.73 -5.06 -0.91
N LEU A 16 -2.48 -3.94 -1.61
CA LEU A 16 -1.24 -3.20 -1.48
C LEU A 16 -1.10 -2.57 -0.11
N ASN A 17 -2.18 -1.99 0.44
CA ASN A 17 -2.16 -1.38 1.77
C ASN A 17 -1.84 -2.41 2.86
N ASP A 18 -2.49 -3.58 2.83
CA ASP A 18 -2.18 -4.69 3.74
C ASP A 18 -0.72 -5.14 3.64
N ARG A 19 -0.17 -5.24 2.42
CA ARG A 19 1.26 -5.59 2.23
C ARG A 19 2.20 -4.50 2.74
N VAL A 20 1.85 -3.23 2.56
CA VAL A 20 2.62 -2.08 3.10
C VAL A 20 2.64 -2.14 4.62
N GLU A 21 1.48 -2.31 5.26
CA GLU A 21 1.36 -2.39 6.72
C GLU A 21 2.16 -3.57 7.29
N LYS A 22 2.07 -4.75 6.67
CA LYS A 22 2.83 -5.93 7.08
C LYS A 22 4.35 -5.73 6.97
N LEU A 23 4.83 -5.14 5.87
CA LEU A 23 6.25 -4.90 5.68
C LEU A 23 6.76 -3.80 6.62
N GLU A 24 5.98 -2.73 6.81
CA GLU A 24 6.30 -1.67 7.76
C GLU A 24 6.39 -2.21 9.19
N LYS A 25 5.42 -3.02 9.61
CA LYS A 25 5.44 -3.71 10.90
C LYS A 25 6.68 -4.60 11.03
N PHE A 26 6.99 -5.41 10.01
CA PHE A 26 8.18 -6.26 10.02
C PHE A 26 9.47 -5.45 10.19
N ILE A 27 9.63 -4.35 9.45
CA ILE A 27 10.82 -3.49 9.51
C ILE A 27 10.96 -2.82 10.88
N ASN A 28 9.86 -2.38 11.47
CA ASN A 28 9.89 -1.57 12.70
C ASN A 28 9.88 -2.40 13.99
N GLU A 29 9.23 -3.57 13.97
CA GLU A 29 8.96 -4.33 15.20
C GLU A 29 9.68 -5.69 15.24
N SER A 30 10.11 -6.24 14.10
CA SER A 30 10.69 -7.59 14.09
C SER A 30 12.15 -7.60 14.54
N PRO A 31 12.51 -8.41 15.57
CA PRO A 31 13.91 -8.64 15.91
C PRO A 31 14.65 -9.47 14.84
N VAL A 32 13.92 -10.07 13.89
CA VAL A 32 14.53 -10.72 12.73
C VAL A 32 15.16 -9.66 11.83
N PHE A 33 14.43 -8.58 11.54
CA PHE A 33 14.89 -7.51 10.66
C PHE A 33 16.19 -6.86 11.18
N SER A 34 16.26 -6.57 12.49
CA SER A 34 17.45 -5.96 13.09
C SER A 34 18.69 -6.85 13.03
N LYS A 35 18.51 -8.18 12.97
CA LYS A 35 19.58 -9.18 12.82
C LYS A 35 19.97 -9.46 11.37
N MET A 36 19.22 -8.96 10.39
CA MET A 36 19.55 -9.15 8.97
C MET A 36 20.79 -8.36 8.58
N GLU A 37 21.52 -8.86 7.59
CA GLU A 37 22.62 -8.13 6.96
C GLU A 37 22.13 -6.75 6.46
N VAL A 38 22.98 -5.74 6.64
CA VAL A 38 22.66 -4.32 6.34
C VAL A 38 22.12 -4.15 4.92
N HIS A 39 22.70 -4.82 3.92
CA HIS A 39 22.24 -4.72 2.54
C HIS A 39 20.80 -5.22 2.37
N LYS A 40 20.40 -6.31 3.05
CA LYS A 40 19.02 -6.84 3.02
C LYS A 40 18.03 -5.90 3.70
N GLN A 41 18.46 -5.24 4.78
CA GLN A 41 17.65 -4.22 5.44
C GLN A 41 17.39 -3.02 4.52
N ILE A 42 18.42 -2.56 3.81
CA ILE A 42 18.31 -1.45 2.84
C ILE A 42 17.33 -1.82 1.73
N LEU A 43 17.45 -3.02 1.14
CA LEU A 43 16.54 -3.48 0.09
C LEU A 43 15.09 -3.49 0.55
N GLN A 44 14.80 -3.96 1.77
CA GLN A 44 13.43 -3.96 2.30
C GLN A 44 12.90 -2.55 2.60
N ARG A 45 13.75 -1.63 3.07
CA ARG A 45 13.35 -0.22 3.24
C ARG A 45 13.04 0.45 1.89
N TRP A 46 13.83 0.17 0.86
CA TRP A 46 13.55 0.64 -0.50
C TRP A 46 12.26 0.04 -1.05
N GLN A 47 12.04 -1.26 -0.86
CA GLN A 47 10.79 -1.91 -1.22
C GLN A 47 9.60 -1.24 -0.53
N LEU A 48 9.67 -0.99 0.78
CA LEU A 48 8.60 -0.32 1.52
C LEU A 48 8.32 1.09 0.96
N SER A 49 9.38 1.86 0.68
CA SER A 49 9.26 3.21 0.12
C SER A 49 8.56 3.20 -1.25
N ALA A 50 8.95 2.27 -2.13
CA ALA A 50 8.32 2.11 -3.44
C ALA A 50 6.84 1.70 -3.33
N MET A 51 6.53 0.76 -2.44
CA MET A 51 5.16 0.31 -2.20
C MET A 51 4.27 1.41 -1.62
N LYS A 52 4.78 2.23 -0.69
CA LYS A 52 4.07 3.41 -0.16
C LYS A 52 3.78 4.42 -1.27
N SER A 53 4.77 4.71 -2.11
CA SER A 53 4.60 5.60 -3.26
C SER A 53 3.55 5.07 -4.22
N TYR A 54 3.56 3.75 -4.48
CA TYR A 54 2.55 3.13 -5.33
C TYR A 54 1.15 3.22 -4.71
N ARG A 55 1.02 2.90 -3.43
CA ARG A 55 -0.25 3.00 -2.69
C ARG A 55 -0.82 4.41 -2.74
N ASP A 56 0.01 5.42 -2.53
CA ASP A 56 -0.43 6.81 -2.53
C ASP A 56 -0.85 7.28 -3.93
N ALA A 57 -0.15 6.83 -4.99
CA ALA A 57 -0.55 7.06 -6.37
C ALA A 57 -1.89 6.38 -6.70
N LEU A 58 -2.08 5.12 -6.27
CA LEU A 58 -3.33 4.39 -6.46
C LEU A 58 -4.50 5.03 -5.69
N LYS A 59 -4.26 5.52 -4.46
CA LYS A 59 -5.23 6.30 -3.70
C LYS A 59 -5.71 7.52 -4.49
N ARG A 60 -4.77 8.30 -5.02
CA ARG A 60 -5.08 9.50 -5.81
C ARG A 60 -5.86 9.15 -7.07
N ARG A 61 -5.54 8.04 -7.73
CA ARG A 61 -6.31 7.53 -8.88
C ARG A 61 -7.75 7.21 -8.48
N CYS A 62 -7.98 6.50 -7.37
CA CYS A 62 -9.35 6.23 -6.90
C CYS A 62 -10.14 7.53 -6.63
N LEU A 63 -9.50 8.51 -5.97
CA LEU A 63 -10.14 9.81 -5.69
C LEU A 63 -10.47 10.58 -6.98
N ALA A 64 -9.60 10.51 -7.99
CA ALA A 64 -9.85 11.11 -9.30
C ALA A 64 -11.02 10.46 -10.06
N GLU A 65 -11.28 9.18 -9.78
CA GLU A 65 -12.43 8.42 -10.28
C GLU A 65 -13.70 8.62 -9.42
N GLY A 66 -13.66 9.53 -8.44
CA GLY A 66 -14.81 9.88 -7.61
C GLY A 66 -15.13 8.89 -6.50
N PHE A 67 -14.16 8.11 -6.01
CA PHE A 67 -14.37 7.24 -4.85
C PHE A 67 -13.17 7.16 -3.91
N SER A 68 -13.44 6.98 -2.63
CA SER A 68 -12.40 6.81 -1.63
C SER A 68 -12.09 5.32 -1.44
N PRO A 69 -10.84 4.87 -1.63
CA PRO A 69 -10.49 3.47 -1.39
C PRO A 69 -10.36 3.12 0.10
N LEU A 70 -10.43 4.13 0.97
CA LEU A 70 -10.44 3.96 2.43
C LEU A 70 -11.84 3.64 2.97
N THR A 71 -12.88 4.27 2.41
CA THR A 71 -14.27 4.07 2.83
C THR A 71 -15.03 3.13 1.89
N GLY A 72 -14.61 3.03 0.63
CA GLY A 72 -15.30 2.28 -0.41
C GLY A 72 -16.48 3.02 -1.05
N ASP A 73 -16.73 4.25 -0.59
CA ASP A 73 -17.87 5.07 -1.01
C ASP A 73 -17.46 6.12 -2.06
N GLY A 74 -18.45 6.55 -2.85
CA GLY A 74 -18.29 7.67 -3.77
C GLY A 74 -18.01 8.97 -3.03
N LEU A 75 -17.19 9.84 -3.61
CA LEU A 75 -17.08 11.22 -3.18
C LEU A 75 -18.28 11.95 -3.79
N GLU A 76 -19.25 12.35 -2.95
CA GLU A 76 -20.40 13.16 -3.37
C GLU A 76 -19.97 14.50 -3.99
#